data_AF-A0A3L8D4R9-F1
#
_entry.id   AF-A0A3L8D4R9-F1
#
_cell.length_a   1.000
_cell.length_b   1.000
_cell.length_c   1.000
_cell.angle_alpha   90.00
_cell.angle_beta   90.00
_cell.angle_gamma   90.00
#
_symmetry.space_group_name_H-M   'P 1'
#
loop_
_entity.id
_entity.type
_entity.pdbx_description
1 polymer ?
#
loop_
_entity_poly.entity_id
_entity_poly.type
_entity_poly.pdbx_seq_one_letter_code
_entity_poly.pdbx_strand_id
1 'polypeptide(L)'
;MNNAVFGKTMENVRNHMDVKLVTKWNGRYGAEALIAKPNFHSRSVFSKNLVAIELRKLQVKFNKPIYVGMCILDISKVCLYEFHHEYMLPLYHDKCKIMYTDTDSLIYHIECEDVYEQMKRDIARFDTSDYASDNIYSIPLMNKKVPGLMKDENNGAIMTEFVGLRANMYALKVDSKKDTKQAKGVKSNVVARTITFDDYMQCLREKIEMTRDQSRITSQLHNVYTVRETKIALNPYDDKRYVIPDTTDTLPWGHFQIPL
;
A
#
# COMPACT_ATOMS: atom_id res chain seq x y z
N MET A 1 -11.61 9.11 11.38
CA MET A 1 -12.58 8.03 11.73
C MET A 1 -13.14 7.33 10.48
N ASN A 2 -13.29 8.03 9.35
CA ASN A 2 -13.92 7.51 8.12
C ASN A 2 -13.36 6.15 7.64
N ASN A 3 -12.03 6.01 7.51
CA ASN A 3 -11.44 4.77 6.96
C ASN A 3 -11.62 3.55 7.88
N ALA A 4 -11.69 3.75 9.20
CA ALA A 4 -11.90 2.66 10.16
C ALA A 4 -13.32 2.08 10.07
N VAL A 5 -14.32 2.94 9.80
CA VAL A 5 -15.71 2.51 9.59
C VAL A 5 -15.81 1.64 8.34
N PHE A 6 -15.19 2.09 7.23
CA PHE A 6 -15.07 1.30 6.01
C PHE A 6 -14.40 -0.06 6.26
N GLY A 7 -13.24 -0.09 6.92
CA GLY A 7 -12.55 -1.36 7.22
C GLY A 7 -13.42 -2.34 8.03
N LYS A 8 -14.33 -1.82 8.88
CA LYS A 8 -15.23 -2.65 9.68
C LYS A 8 -16.35 -3.30 8.86
N THR A 9 -16.79 -2.68 7.76
CA THR A 9 -17.82 -3.28 6.89
C THR A 9 -17.31 -4.52 6.17
N MET A 10 -16.00 -4.58 5.90
CA MET A 10 -15.32 -5.71 5.23
C MET A 10 -14.60 -6.66 6.19
N GLU A 11 -14.88 -6.59 7.50
CA GLU A 11 -14.23 -7.45 8.49
C GLU A 11 -14.49 -8.94 8.17
N ASN A 12 -13.41 -9.71 8.03
CA ASN A 12 -13.53 -11.15 7.83
C ASN A 12 -13.79 -11.88 9.16
N VAL A 13 -15.06 -12.08 9.47
CA VAL A 13 -15.51 -12.82 10.67
C VAL A 13 -15.08 -14.29 10.71
N ARG A 14 -14.63 -14.87 9.58
CA ARG A 14 -14.08 -16.24 9.56
C ARG A 14 -12.75 -16.35 10.29
N ASN A 15 -12.02 -15.25 10.41
CA ASN A 15 -10.76 -15.19 11.15
C ASN A 15 -10.97 -15.10 12.66
N HIS A 16 -12.22 -14.94 13.13
CA HIS A 16 -12.51 -14.93 14.56
C HIS A 16 -12.34 -16.34 15.14
N MET A 17 -11.75 -16.40 16.32
CA MET A 17 -11.46 -17.65 17.02
C MET A 17 -11.86 -17.54 18.49
N ASP A 18 -12.21 -18.68 19.08
CA ASP A 18 -12.43 -18.78 20.52
C ASP A 18 -11.12 -19.13 21.20
N VAL A 19 -10.65 -18.24 22.08
CA VAL A 19 -9.46 -18.48 22.90
C VAL A 19 -9.91 -18.81 24.32
N LYS A 20 -9.42 -19.93 24.86
CA LYS A 20 -9.65 -20.35 26.24
C LYS A 20 -8.33 -20.41 26.99
N LEU A 21 -8.22 -19.63 28.06
CA LEU A 21 -7.10 -19.71 29.00
C LEU A 21 -7.41 -20.76 30.06
N VAL A 22 -6.52 -21.73 30.21
CA VAL A 22 -6.74 -22.91 31.08
C VAL A 22 -5.53 -23.14 31.96
N THR A 23 -5.78 -23.53 33.22
CA THR A 23 -4.75 -23.77 34.24
C THR A 23 -4.67 -25.21 34.73
N LYS A 24 -5.54 -26.10 34.23
CA LYS A 24 -5.61 -27.51 34.61
C LYS A 24 -5.62 -28.41 33.37
N TRP A 25 -4.91 -29.53 33.43
CA TRP A 25 -4.88 -30.52 32.36
C TRP A 25 -6.20 -31.30 32.28
N ASN A 26 -6.59 -31.92 33.39
CA ASN A 26 -7.75 -32.81 33.50
C ASN A 26 -9.08 -32.06 33.70
N GLY A 27 -10.17 -32.79 33.43
CA GLY A 27 -11.54 -32.38 33.72
C GLY A 27 -12.30 -31.89 32.49
N ARG A 28 -13.63 -31.73 32.63
CA ARG A 28 -14.53 -31.36 31.52
C ARG A 28 -14.13 -30.08 30.78
N TYR A 29 -13.50 -29.14 31.49
CA TYR A 29 -13.01 -27.87 30.96
C TYR A 29 -11.48 -27.76 31.01
N GLY A 30 -10.79 -28.88 31.25
CA GLY A 30 -9.33 -28.96 31.23
C GLY A 30 -8.77 -28.87 29.81
N ALA A 31 -7.46 -28.70 29.71
CA ALA A 31 -6.76 -28.58 28.44
C ALA A 31 -6.96 -29.81 27.55
N GLU A 32 -6.92 -31.03 28.13
CA GLU A 32 -7.13 -32.29 27.41
C GLU A 32 -8.48 -32.32 26.68
N ALA A 33 -9.56 -32.01 27.40
CA ALA A 33 -10.91 -32.02 26.85
C ALA A 33 -11.12 -30.97 25.74
N LEU A 34 -10.40 -29.84 25.79
CA LEU A 34 -10.47 -28.80 24.75
C LEU A 34 -9.63 -29.15 23.52
N ILE A 35 -8.45 -29.76 23.70
CA ILE A 35 -7.59 -30.24 22.62
C ILE A 35 -8.27 -31.36 21.84
N ALA A 36 -9.01 -32.24 22.53
CA ALA A 36 -9.76 -33.32 21.91
C ALA A 36 -10.97 -32.87 21.07
N LYS A 37 -11.33 -31.57 21.10
CA LYS A 37 -12.46 -31.08 20.30
C LYS A 37 -12.12 -31.07 18.81
N PRO A 38 -13.08 -31.39 17.93
CA PRO A 38 -12.86 -31.41 16.48
C PRO A 38 -12.52 -30.04 15.89
N ASN A 39 -12.84 -28.94 16.60
CA ASN A 39 -12.51 -27.58 16.19
C ASN A 39 -11.25 -27.02 16.86
N PHE A 40 -10.44 -27.87 17.50
CA PHE A 40 -9.12 -27.46 17.99
C PHE A 40 -8.25 -26.93 16.84
N HIS A 41 -7.62 -25.78 17.05
CA HIS A 41 -6.70 -25.19 16.08
C HIS A 41 -5.26 -25.30 16.55
N SER A 42 -4.97 -24.75 17.72
CA SER A 42 -3.60 -24.62 18.22
C SER A 42 -3.59 -24.47 19.74
N ARG A 43 -2.39 -24.56 20.34
CA ARG A 43 -2.16 -24.24 21.75
C ARG A 43 -0.91 -23.39 21.92
N SER A 44 -0.96 -22.46 22.87
CA SER A 44 0.18 -21.65 23.30
C SER A 44 0.40 -21.84 24.80
N VAL A 45 1.54 -22.40 25.19
CA VAL A 45 1.89 -22.63 26.61
C VAL A 45 2.65 -21.41 27.12
N PHE A 46 2.08 -20.69 28.08
CA PHE A 46 2.72 -19.52 28.67
C PHE A 46 3.56 -19.87 29.90
N SER A 47 3.10 -20.85 30.68
CA SER A 47 3.82 -21.35 31.85
C SER A 47 3.41 -22.79 32.16
N LYS A 48 4.02 -23.40 33.17
CA LYS A 48 3.63 -24.75 33.65
C LYS A 48 2.14 -24.87 33.99
N ASN A 49 1.52 -23.77 34.41
CA ASN A 49 0.14 -23.73 34.91
C ASN A 49 -0.79 -22.88 34.04
N LEU A 50 -0.39 -22.47 32.83
CA LEU A 50 -1.23 -21.64 31.97
C LEU A 50 -1.00 -21.96 30.50
N VAL A 51 -2.10 -22.32 29.82
CA VAL A 51 -2.14 -22.58 28.38
C VAL A 51 -3.32 -21.83 27.75
N ALA A 52 -3.09 -21.18 26.61
CA ALA A 52 -4.17 -20.77 25.70
C ALA A 52 -4.47 -21.93 24.75
N ILE A 53 -5.74 -22.32 24.68
CA ILE A 53 -6.28 -23.22 23.67
C ILE A 53 -7.10 -22.39 22.69
N GLU A 54 -6.72 -22.47 21.42
CA GLU A 54 -7.36 -21.79 20.32
C GLU A 54 -8.29 -22.75 19.58
N LEU A 55 -9.56 -22.37 19.48
CA LEU A 55 -10.61 -23.15 18.83
C LEU A 55 -11.20 -22.37 17.65
N ARG A 56 -11.38 -23.04 16.51
CA ARG A 56 -12.11 -22.48 15.37
C ARG A 56 -13.60 -22.36 15.70
N LYS A 57 -14.25 -21.35 15.14
CA LYS A 57 -15.71 -21.23 15.21
C LYS A 57 -16.36 -22.34 14.38
N LEU A 58 -17.23 -23.14 15.00
CA LEU A 58 -18.02 -24.18 14.32
C LEU A 58 -19.14 -23.57 13.45
N GLN A 59 -19.63 -22.41 13.85
CA GLN A 59 -20.64 -21.64 13.11
C GLN A 59 -20.18 -20.19 13.03
N VAL A 60 -20.27 -19.60 11.84
CA VAL A 60 -19.89 -18.22 11.58
C VAL A 60 -21.13 -17.47 11.10
N LYS A 61 -21.50 -16.40 11.79
CA LYS A 61 -22.59 -15.51 11.38
C LYS A 61 -22.02 -14.36 10.56
N PHE A 62 -22.41 -14.25 9.29
CA PHE A 62 -22.11 -13.09 8.47
C PHE A 62 -22.99 -11.91 8.87
N ASN A 63 -22.48 -11.09 9.78
CA ASN A 63 -23.15 -9.91 10.33
C ASN A 63 -22.48 -8.60 9.93
N LYS A 64 -21.62 -8.64 8.91
CA LYS A 64 -20.92 -7.47 8.37
C LYS A 64 -21.56 -7.05 7.06
N PRO A 65 -21.83 -5.75 6.85
CA PRO A 65 -22.41 -5.26 5.60
C PRO A 65 -21.32 -5.19 4.51
N ILE A 66 -20.80 -6.35 4.09
CA ILE A 66 -19.66 -6.46 3.16
C ILE A 66 -19.96 -5.77 1.83
N TYR A 67 -21.21 -5.81 1.38
CA TYR A 67 -21.67 -5.13 0.16
C TYR A 67 -21.41 -3.62 0.20
N VAL A 68 -21.53 -2.97 1.37
CA VAL A 68 -21.22 -1.53 1.51
C VAL A 68 -19.74 -1.28 1.26
N GLY A 69 -18.85 -2.11 1.82
CA GLY A 69 -17.41 -2.00 1.60
C GLY A 69 -17.03 -2.24 0.14
N MET A 70 -17.65 -3.24 -0.51
CA MET A 70 -17.50 -3.49 -1.94
C MET A 70 -17.88 -2.26 -2.77
N CYS A 71 -19.08 -1.70 -2.55
CA CYS A 71 -19.55 -0.51 -3.29
C CYS A 71 -18.62 0.69 -3.10
N ILE A 72 -18.12 0.93 -1.89
CA ILE A 72 -17.16 2.02 -1.63
C ILE A 72 -15.86 1.82 -2.42
N LEU A 73 -15.32 0.60 -2.47
CA LEU A 73 -14.12 0.29 -3.25
C LEU A 73 -14.35 0.49 -4.75
N ASP A 74 -15.50 0.06 -5.26
CA ASP A 74 -15.82 0.20 -6.69
C ASP A 74 -15.98 1.67 -7.06
N ILE A 75 -16.70 2.47 -6.26
CA ILE A 75 -16.83 3.92 -6.47
C ILE A 75 -15.45 4.60 -6.43
N SER A 76 -14.59 4.22 -5.48
CA SER A 76 -13.23 4.78 -5.38
C SER A 76 -12.40 4.50 -6.63
N LYS A 77 -12.51 3.31 -7.23
CA LYS A 77 -11.80 2.97 -8.48
C LYS A 77 -12.38 3.72 -9.67
N VAL A 78 -13.71 3.81 -9.75
CA VAL A 78 -14.41 4.55 -10.81
C VAL A 78 -13.93 6.00 -10.82
N CYS A 79 -13.87 6.67 -9.68
CA CYS A 79 -13.36 8.04 -9.58
C CYS A 79 -11.93 8.20 -10.15
N LEU A 80 -11.04 7.24 -9.87
CA LEU A 80 -9.66 7.26 -10.35
C LEU A 80 -9.59 6.98 -11.87
N TYR A 81 -10.42 6.05 -12.35
CA TYR A 81 -10.51 5.67 -13.76
C TYR A 81 -11.16 6.74 -14.62
N GLU A 82 -12.23 7.40 -14.15
CA GLU A 82 -12.85 8.55 -14.82
C GLU A 82 -11.83 9.68 -14.98
N PHE A 83 -11.07 10.01 -13.94
CA PHE A 83 -10.01 11.02 -14.05
C PHE A 83 -8.96 10.65 -15.12
N HIS A 84 -8.53 9.39 -15.19
CA HIS A 84 -7.57 8.98 -16.20
C HIS A 84 -8.17 8.92 -17.61
N HIS A 85 -9.23 8.15 -17.80
CA HIS A 85 -9.76 7.79 -19.11
C HIS A 85 -10.64 8.88 -19.72
N GLU A 86 -11.35 9.66 -18.92
CA GLU A 86 -12.27 10.69 -19.42
C GLU A 86 -11.66 12.10 -19.40
N TYR A 87 -10.58 12.33 -18.64
CA TYR A 87 -9.92 13.63 -18.54
C TYR A 87 -8.46 13.62 -19.01
N MET A 88 -7.56 12.90 -18.34
CA MET A 88 -6.12 12.95 -18.67
C MET A 88 -5.81 12.41 -20.07
N LEU A 89 -6.39 11.26 -20.44
CA LEU A 89 -6.12 10.59 -21.70
C LEU A 89 -6.66 11.37 -22.92
N PRO A 90 -7.90 11.93 -22.91
CA PRO A 90 -8.36 12.78 -24.01
C PRO A 90 -7.62 14.12 -24.11
N LEU A 91 -7.08 14.63 -23.00
CA LEU A 91 -6.39 15.91 -22.95
C LEU A 91 -4.96 15.85 -23.51
N TYR A 92 -4.22 14.79 -23.18
CA TYR A 92 -2.81 14.66 -23.54
C TYR A 92 -2.53 13.55 -24.56
N HIS A 93 -3.48 12.65 -24.81
CA HIS A 93 -3.34 11.54 -25.74
C HIS A 93 -2.07 10.70 -25.45
N ASP A 94 -1.20 10.54 -26.44
CA ASP A 94 0.07 9.83 -26.40
C ASP A 94 1.15 10.54 -25.56
N LYS A 95 0.95 11.82 -25.24
CA LYS A 95 1.84 12.63 -24.41
C LYS A 95 1.66 12.42 -22.90
N CYS A 96 0.81 11.47 -22.50
CA CYS A 96 0.59 11.14 -21.09
C CYS A 96 0.72 9.64 -20.87
N LYS A 97 1.61 9.27 -19.94
CA LYS A 97 1.85 7.88 -19.54
C LYS A 97 1.70 7.73 -18.04
N ILE A 98 0.91 6.75 -17.61
CA ILE A 98 0.87 6.34 -16.21
C ILE A 98 2.15 5.58 -15.91
N MET A 99 2.95 6.11 -14.98
CA MET A 99 4.18 5.49 -14.52
C MET A 99 3.93 4.59 -13.30
N TYR A 100 2.95 4.94 -12.47
CA TYR A 100 2.63 4.18 -11.25
C TYR A 100 1.23 4.51 -10.73
N THR A 101 0.63 3.54 -10.04
CA THR A 101 -0.68 3.69 -9.38
C THR A 101 -0.64 3.04 -8.00
N ASP A 102 -1.17 3.70 -6.98
CA ASP A 102 -1.39 3.10 -5.67
C ASP A 102 -2.64 3.65 -5.00
N THR A 103 -3.65 2.78 -4.86
CA THR A 103 -4.94 3.01 -4.20
C THR A 103 -5.73 4.21 -4.74
N ASP A 104 -5.32 5.42 -4.39
CA ASP A 104 -5.92 6.72 -4.67
C ASP A 104 -4.94 7.70 -5.36
N SER A 105 -3.76 7.23 -5.77
CA SER A 105 -2.72 8.05 -6.37
C SER A 105 -2.30 7.56 -7.76
N LEU A 106 -1.94 8.51 -8.62
CA LEU A 106 -1.43 8.30 -9.96
C LEU A 106 -0.14 9.11 -10.12
N ILE A 107 0.90 8.49 -10.68
CA ILE A 107 2.11 9.18 -11.10
C ILE A 107 2.11 9.20 -12.62
N TYR A 108 2.12 10.41 -13.19
CA TYR A 108 2.12 10.62 -14.62
C TYR A 108 3.47 11.13 -15.10
N HIS A 109 3.90 10.63 -16.26
CA HIS A 109 4.83 11.31 -17.14
C HIS A 109 4.01 12.05 -18.19
N ILE A 110 4.12 13.37 -18.24
CA ILE A 110 3.33 14.24 -19.13
C ILE A 110 4.28 15.10 -19.94
N GLU A 111 4.12 15.08 -21.26
CA GLU A 111 4.83 15.97 -22.18
C GLU A 111 3.92 17.16 -22.54
N CYS A 112 4.18 18.31 -21.92
CA CYS A 112 3.47 19.56 -22.20
C CYS A 112 4.34 20.78 -21.90
N GLU A 113 3.92 21.95 -22.36
CA GLU A 113 4.60 23.21 -22.04
C GLU A 113 4.42 23.60 -20.56
N ASP A 114 3.17 23.63 -20.08
CA ASP A 114 2.85 23.95 -18.69
C ASP A 114 1.60 23.18 -18.22
N VAL A 115 1.78 22.24 -17.29
CA VAL A 115 0.69 21.45 -16.70
C VAL A 115 -0.18 22.29 -15.76
N TYR A 116 0.38 23.36 -15.16
CA TYR A 116 -0.30 24.18 -14.17
C TYR A 116 -1.26 25.19 -14.80
N GLU A 117 -0.96 25.68 -16.00
CA GLU A 117 -1.96 26.44 -16.79
C GLU A 117 -3.21 25.60 -17.05
N GLN A 118 -3.00 24.33 -17.40
CA GLN A 118 -4.06 23.38 -17.65
C GLN A 118 -4.85 23.05 -16.36
N MET A 119 -4.17 22.89 -15.22
CA MET A 119 -4.83 22.76 -13.91
C MET A 119 -5.64 24.00 -13.52
N LYS A 120 -5.14 25.21 -13.80
CA LYS A 120 -5.87 26.47 -13.54
C LYS A 120 -7.14 26.57 -14.38
N ARG A 121 -7.07 26.20 -15.66
CA ARG A 121 -8.23 26.19 -16.55
C ARG A 121 -9.33 25.26 -16.03
N ASP A 122 -8.95 24.07 -15.59
CA ASP A 122 -9.88 23.00 -15.20
C ASP A 122 -9.93 22.82 -13.66
N ILE A 123 -9.77 23.92 -12.90
CA ILE A 123 -9.61 23.95 -11.43
C ILE A 123 -10.74 23.25 -10.67
N ALA A 124 -11.94 23.15 -11.24
CA ALA A 124 -13.08 22.45 -10.64
C ALA A 124 -12.81 20.94 -10.45
N ARG A 125 -11.80 20.37 -11.14
CA ARG A 125 -11.39 18.97 -11.02
C ARG A 125 -10.31 18.75 -9.95
N PHE A 126 -9.77 19.82 -9.38
CA PHE A 126 -8.60 19.76 -8.50
C PHE A 126 -8.88 20.38 -7.12
N ASP A 127 -8.36 19.74 -6.07
CA ASP A 127 -8.15 20.37 -4.78
C ASP A 127 -6.78 21.06 -4.80
N THR A 128 -6.79 22.38 -4.80
CA THR A 128 -5.60 23.24 -4.82
C THR A 128 -5.42 23.99 -3.51
N SER A 129 -6.17 23.63 -2.46
CA SER A 129 -6.19 24.36 -1.20
C SER A 129 -4.90 24.28 -0.38
N ASP A 130 -4.05 23.30 -0.69
CA ASP A 130 -2.76 23.05 -0.02
C ASP A 130 -1.57 23.77 -0.69
N TYR A 131 -1.79 24.50 -1.81
CA TYR A 131 -0.76 25.34 -2.41
C TYR A 131 -0.43 26.55 -1.52
N ALA A 132 0.79 27.08 -1.67
CA ALA A 132 1.17 28.35 -1.07
C ALA A 132 0.40 29.50 -1.73
N SER A 133 0.02 30.53 -0.96
CA SER A 133 -0.69 31.71 -1.50
C SER A 133 0.13 32.50 -2.51
N ASP A 134 1.46 32.42 -2.41
CA ASP A 134 2.46 33.06 -3.27
C ASP A 134 3.14 32.05 -4.21
N ASN A 135 2.46 30.95 -4.55
CA ASN A 135 3.02 29.94 -5.46
C ASN A 135 3.37 30.54 -6.83
N ILE A 136 4.47 30.06 -7.42
CA ILE A 136 5.04 30.61 -8.67
C ILE A 136 4.11 30.48 -9.89
N TYR A 137 3.15 29.56 -9.84
CA TYR A 137 2.19 29.31 -10.92
C TYR A 137 0.91 30.14 -10.80
N SER A 138 0.77 30.92 -9.72
CA SER A 138 -0.44 31.70 -9.40
C SER A 138 -1.71 30.85 -9.36
N ILE A 139 -1.61 29.62 -8.86
CA ILE A 139 -2.75 28.71 -8.69
C ILE A 139 -3.68 29.24 -7.58
N PRO A 140 -4.98 29.43 -7.84
CA PRO A 140 -5.96 29.80 -6.82
C PRO A 140 -6.15 28.68 -5.78
N LEU A 141 -6.34 29.03 -4.52
CA LEU A 141 -6.57 28.07 -3.43
C LEU A 141 -8.06 27.71 -3.33
N MET A 142 -8.45 26.55 -3.85
CA MET A 142 -9.86 26.16 -4.00
C MET A 142 -10.12 24.72 -3.52
N ASN A 143 -11.39 24.39 -3.33
CA ASN A 143 -11.92 23.02 -3.20
C ASN A 143 -11.38 22.16 -2.03
N LYS A 144 -11.04 22.81 -0.91
CA LYS A 144 -10.49 22.16 0.28
C LYS A 144 -11.30 20.95 0.74
N LYS A 145 -10.69 19.77 0.63
CA LYS A 145 -11.22 18.47 1.09
C LYS A 145 -12.55 18.08 0.46
N VAL A 146 -12.82 18.55 -0.77
CA VAL A 146 -13.98 18.11 -1.54
C VAL A 146 -13.73 16.67 -2.03
N PRO A 147 -14.59 15.69 -1.70
CA PRO A 147 -14.40 14.30 -2.12
C PRO A 147 -14.40 14.14 -3.64
N GLY A 148 -13.52 13.28 -4.14
CA GLY A 148 -13.43 12.91 -5.57
C GLY A 148 -12.58 13.84 -6.43
N LEU A 149 -12.08 14.96 -5.88
CA LEU A 149 -11.15 15.82 -6.60
C LEU A 149 -9.71 15.31 -6.44
N MET A 150 -8.94 15.46 -7.52
CA MET A 150 -7.51 15.12 -7.51
C MET A 150 -6.70 16.27 -6.93
N LYS A 151 -5.56 15.97 -6.33
CA LYS A 151 -4.63 16.99 -5.83
C LYS A 151 -3.24 16.72 -6.38
N ASP A 152 -2.48 17.78 -6.58
CA ASP A 152 -1.04 17.67 -6.79
C ASP A 152 -0.35 17.46 -5.43
N GLU A 153 0.11 16.24 -5.17
CA GLU A 153 0.80 15.89 -3.92
C GLU A 153 2.08 16.73 -3.70
N ASN A 154 2.65 17.28 -4.78
CA ASN A 154 3.86 18.07 -4.70
C ASN A 154 3.63 19.58 -4.59
N ASN A 155 2.40 20.07 -4.64
CA ASN A 155 2.06 21.50 -4.50
C ASN A 155 2.93 22.42 -5.38
N GLY A 156 3.13 22.05 -6.65
CA GLY A 156 3.90 22.81 -7.63
C GLY A 156 5.37 22.40 -7.75
N ALA A 157 5.91 21.60 -6.82
CA ALA A 157 7.29 21.16 -6.91
C ALA A 157 7.46 20.09 -8.00
N ILE A 158 8.35 20.33 -8.97
CA ILE A 158 8.54 19.45 -10.11
C ILE A 158 9.20 18.14 -9.68
N MET A 159 8.59 17.01 -10.03
CA MET A 159 9.21 15.70 -9.92
C MET A 159 10.15 15.50 -11.12
N THR A 160 11.45 15.44 -10.87
CA THR A 160 12.47 15.34 -11.90
C THR A 160 12.83 13.91 -12.26
N GLU A 161 12.77 12.99 -11.29
CA GLU A 161 13.06 11.58 -11.51
C GLU A 161 12.11 10.67 -10.71
N PHE A 162 11.76 9.53 -11.31
CA PHE A 162 10.96 8.47 -10.70
C PHE A 162 11.56 7.10 -10.98
N VAL A 163 11.58 6.24 -9.96
CA VAL A 163 11.97 4.84 -10.09
C VAL A 163 10.93 3.97 -9.40
N GLY A 164 10.22 3.17 -10.17
CA GLY A 164 9.33 2.11 -9.66
C GLY A 164 9.97 0.74 -9.87
N LEU A 165 10.15 -0.02 -8.79
CA LEU A 165 10.67 -1.39 -8.87
C LEU A 165 9.52 -2.41 -8.90
N ARG A 166 8.51 -2.19 -8.06
CA ARG A 166 7.29 -3.00 -7.96
C ARG A 166 6.23 -2.27 -7.13
N ALA A 167 5.04 -2.84 -7.01
CA ALA A 167 3.98 -2.27 -6.18
C ALA A 167 4.45 -1.99 -4.73
N ASN A 168 4.23 -0.76 -4.25
CA ASN A 168 4.68 -0.21 -2.96
C ASN A 168 6.23 -0.19 -2.77
N MET A 169 6.99 -0.15 -3.86
CA MET A 169 8.44 -0.04 -3.83
C MET A 169 8.92 0.93 -4.92
N TYR A 170 9.19 2.17 -4.54
CA TYR A 170 9.54 3.23 -5.47
C TYR A 170 10.29 4.38 -4.80
N ALA A 171 10.94 5.23 -5.60
CA ALA A 171 11.58 6.46 -5.17
C ALA A 171 11.26 7.63 -6.11
N LEU A 172 11.18 8.83 -5.55
CA LEU A 172 10.90 10.09 -6.25
C LEU A 172 11.99 11.11 -5.89
N LYS A 173 12.51 11.82 -6.87
CA LYS A 173 13.23 13.09 -6.69
C LYS A 173 12.31 14.24 -7.10
N VAL A 174 12.20 15.21 -6.22
CA VAL A 174 11.35 16.38 -6.40
C VAL A 174 12.18 17.61 -6.06
N ASP A 175 12.15 18.61 -6.94
CA ASP A 175 12.92 19.83 -6.79
C ASP A 175 12.59 20.52 -5.47
N SER A 176 13.65 21.00 -4.79
CA SER A 176 13.55 21.65 -3.48
C SER A 176 12.92 20.80 -2.37
N LYS A 177 12.81 19.47 -2.56
CA LYS A 177 12.35 18.51 -1.54
C LYS A 177 13.36 17.38 -1.35
N LYS A 178 13.23 16.67 -0.22
CA LYS A 178 14.01 15.44 0.01
C LYS A 178 13.40 14.29 -0.78
N ASP A 179 14.25 13.37 -1.21
CA ASP A 179 13.84 12.14 -1.88
C ASP A 179 12.76 11.41 -1.07
N THR A 180 11.66 11.08 -1.73
CA THR A 180 10.63 10.21 -1.17
C THR A 180 10.99 8.78 -1.53
N LYS A 181 11.08 7.90 -0.54
CA LYS A 181 11.49 6.49 -0.72
C LYS A 181 10.48 5.59 -0.04
N GLN A 182 9.88 4.70 -0.81
CA GLN A 182 8.94 3.68 -0.34
C GLN A 182 9.54 2.30 -0.57
N ALA A 183 9.63 1.50 0.50
CA ALA A 183 10.06 0.11 0.45
C ALA A 183 9.20 -0.71 1.41
N LYS A 184 8.08 -1.25 0.91
CA LYS A 184 7.13 -1.99 1.75
C LYS A 184 7.79 -3.13 2.50
N GLY A 185 7.59 -3.14 3.81
CA GLY A 185 8.11 -4.16 4.72
C GLY A 185 9.49 -3.84 5.30
N VAL A 186 10.17 -2.81 4.81
CA VAL A 186 11.38 -2.26 5.43
C VAL A 186 10.98 -1.17 6.41
N LYS A 187 11.66 -1.07 7.56
CA LYS A 187 11.37 -0.01 8.52
C LYS A 187 11.73 1.37 7.97
N SER A 188 10.87 2.36 8.23
CA SER A 188 11.05 3.74 7.75
C SER A 188 12.39 4.36 8.16
N ASN A 189 12.86 4.10 9.38
CA ASN A 189 14.16 4.59 9.84
C ASN A 189 15.36 3.95 9.12
N VAL A 190 15.23 2.71 8.66
CA VAL A 190 16.24 2.04 7.83
C VAL A 190 16.23 2.65 6.44
N VAL A 191 15.05 2.77 5.82
CA VAL A 191 14.90 3.42 4.50
C VAL A 191 15.49 4.85 4.51
N ALA A 192 15.19 5.63 5.55
CA ALA A 192 15.68 7.01 5.65
C ALA A 192 17.20 7.12 5.77
N ARG A 193 17.86 6.15 6.44
CA ARG A 193 19.29 6.23 6.80
C ARG A 193 20.22 5.46 5.87
N THR A 194 19.76 4.37 5.26
CA THR A 194 20.63 3.40 4.57
C THR A 194 20.23 3.11 3.13
N ILE A 195 19.16 3.74 2.64
CA ILE A 195 18.71 3.58 1.26
C ILE A 195 18.70 4.96 0.59
N THR A 196 19.38 5.10 -0.52
CA THR A 196 19.42 6.32 -1.35
C THR A 196 18.51 6.17 -2.58
N PHE A 197 18.28 7.24 -3.33
CA PHE A 197 17.63 7.12 -4.64
C PHE A 197 18.48 6.28 -5.61
N ASP A 198 19.80 6.46 -5.58
CA ASP A 198 20.73 5.73 -6.45
C ASP A 198 20.69 4.22 -6.19
N ASP A 199 20.43 3.77 -4.95
CA ASP A 199 20.19 2.36 -4.66
C ASP A 199 19.00 1.79 -5.47
N TYR A 200 17.91 2.56 -5.64
CA TYR A 200 16.77 2.13 -6.48
C TYR A 200 17.16 2.09 -7.96
N MET A 201 17.90 3.08 -8.44
CA MET A 201 18.40 3.13 -9.82
C MET A 201 19.34 1.95 -10.12
N GLN A 202 20.26 1.67 -9.20
CA GLN A 202 21.18 0.55 -9.31
C GLN A 202 20.42 -0.78 -9.32
N CYS A 203 19.50 -0.96 -8.37
CA CYS A 203 18.64 -2.14 -8.31
C CYS A 203 17.90 -2.39 -9.64
N LEU A 204 17.30 -1.34 -10.23
CA LEU A 204 16.60 -1.42 -11.51
C LEU A 204 17.54 -1.78 -12.67
N ARG A 205 18.67 -1.07 -12.80
CA ARG A 205 19.58 -1.18 -13.96
C ARG A 205 20.39 -2.48 -13.94
N GLU A 206 20.92 -2.83 -12.78
CA GLU A 206 21.78 -4.00 -12.60
C GLU A 206 20.99 -5.28 -12.30
N LYS A 207 19.67 -5.16 -12.07
CA LYS A 207 18.77 -6.27 -11.71
C LYS A 207 19.26 -7.04 -10.49
N ILE A 208 19.76 -6.31 -9.48
CA ILE A 208 20.27 -6.86 -8.22
C ILE A 208 19.29 -6.65 -7.07
N GLU A 209 19.13 -7.66 -6.23
CA GLU A 209 18.45 -7.50 -4.94
C GLU A 209 19.40 -6.84 -3.94
N MET A 210 18.86 -5.92 -3.13
CA MET A 210 19.64 -5.28 -2.06
C MET A 210 19.04 -5.64 -0.71
N THR A 211 19.90 -6.02 0.23
CA THR A 211 19.48 -6.35 1.60
C THR A 211 19.89 -5.26 2.59
N ARG A 212 19.13 -5.15 3.69
CA ARG A 212 19.45 -4.29 4.83
C ARG A 212 19.12 -4.99 6.13
N ASP A 213 19.93 -4.73 7.14
CA ASP A 213 19.63 -5.16 8.50
C ASP A 213 18.62 -4.23 9.16
N GLN A 214 17.67 -4.82 9.87
CA GLN A 214 16.73 -4.09 10.68
C GLN A 214 16.47 -4.82 12.01
N SER A 215 16.26 -4.04 13.07
CA SER A 215 15.88 -4.58 14.37
C SER A 215 14.41 -4.33 14.63
N ARG A 216 13.66 -5.34 15.05
CA ARG A 216 12.25 -5.23 15.44
C ARG A 216 11.98 -5.79 16.82
N ILE A 217 10.99 -5.22 17.49
CA ILE A 217 10.45 -5.77 18.73
C ILE A 217 9.36 -6.76 18.31
N THR A 218 9.45 -7.98 18.81
CA THR A 218 8.43 -9.02 18.60
C THR A 218 8.00 -9.57 19.95
N SER A 219 6.74 -9.99 20.05
CA SER A 219 6.25 -10.72 21.22
C SER A 219 6.03 -12.16 20.83
N GLN A 220 6.62 -13.08 21.59
CA GLN A 220 6.37 -14.51 21.49
C GLN A 220 6.00 -15.03 22.86
N LEU A 221 4.83 -15.66 22.97
CA LEU A 221 4.28 -16.18 24.23
C LEU A 221 4.29 -15.12 25.36
N HIS A 222 3.89 -13.88 25.05
CA HIS A 222 3.91 -12.71 25.95
C HIS A 222 5.30 -12.28 26.45
N ASN A 223 6.38 -12.88 25.97
CA ASN A 223 7.73 -12.39 26.20
C ASN A 223 8.14 -11.48 25.04
N VAL A 224 8.75 -10.34 25.36
CA VAL A 224 9.16 -9.34 24.38
C VAL A 224 10.63 -9.54 24.05
N TYR A 225 10.94 -9.64 22.76
CA TYR A 225 12.30 -9.82 22.25
C TYR A 225 12.64 -8.71 21.27
N THR A 226 13.90 -8.28 21.29
CA THR A 226 14.50 -7.51 20.20
C THR A 226 15.18 -8.49 19.26
N VAL A 227 14.68 -8.57 18.03
CA VAL A 227 15.21 -9.45 16.99
C VAL A 227 15.86 -8.59 15.91
N ARG A 228 17.10 -8.92 15.55
CA ARG A 228 17.77 -8.38 14.36
C ARG A 228 17.55 -9.35 13.21
N GLU A 229 17.11 -8.84 12.06
CA GLU A 229 16.90 -9.61 10.85
C GLU A 229 17.53 -8.90 9.65
N THR A 230 18.12 -9.68 8.74
CA THR A 230 18.54 -9.21 7.41
C THR A 230 17.36 -9.38 6.46
N LYS A 231 16.96 -8.32 5.79
CA LYS A 231 15.78 -8.30 4.93
C LYS A 231 16.12 -7.83 3.53
N ILE A 232 15.50 -8.43 2.51
CA ILE A 232 15.51 -7.89 1.14
C ILE A 232 14.78 -6.54 1.19
N ALA A 233 15.55 -5.48 0.99
CA ALA A 233 15.10 -4.10 1.09
C ALA A 233 14.61 -3.59 -0.28
N LEU A 234 15.34 -3.88 -1.35
CA LEU A 234 14.97 -3.56 -2.73
C LEU A 234 15.02 -4.83 -3.58
N ASN A 235 14.05 -4.98 -4.47
CA ASN A 235 13.93 -6.11 -5.37
C ASN A 235 13.48 -5.62 -6.75
N PRO A 236 14.22 -5.93 -7.84
CA PRO A 236 13.90 -5.45 -9.18
C PRO A 236 12.79 -6.24 -9.89
N TYR A 237 12.34 -7.34 -9.30
CA TYR A 237 11.34 -8.22 -9.89
C TYR A 237 9.93 -7.85 -9.40
N ASP A 238 9.07 -7.42 -10.34
CA ASP A 238 7.64 -7.25 -10.11
C ASP A 238 6.90 -8.56 -10.40
N ASP A 239 6.26 -9.13 -9.38
CA ASP A 239 5.48 -10.36 -9.50
C ASP A 239 4.04 -10.11 -10.01
N LYS A 240 3.61 -8.84 -10.07
CA LYS A 240 2.23 -8.46 -10.45
C LYS A 240 2.09 -8.07 -11.91
N ARG A 241 3.19 -7.83 -12.62
CA ARG A 241 3.19 -7.42 -14.02
C ARG A 241 4.30 -8.14 -14.77
N TYR A 242 4.10 -8.33 -16.06
CA TYR A 242 5.14 -8.81 -16.96
C TYR A 242 6.03 -7.65 -17.38
N VAL A 243 7.31 -7.68 -17.02
CA VAL A 243 8.29 -6.69 -17.48
C VAL A 243 8.76 -7.09 -18.88
N ILE A 244 8.61 -6.18 -19.85
CA ILE A 244 9.04 -6.45 -21.23
C ILE A 244 10.58 -6.50 -21.24
N PRO A 245 11.20 -7.55 -21.81
CA PRO A 245 12.65 -7.71 -21.87
C PRO A 245 13.35 -6.45 -22.40
N ASP A 246 14.44 -6.07 -21.74
CA ASP A 246 15.31 -4.94 -22.09
C ASP A 246 14.64 -3.56 -22.09
N THR A 247 13.47 -3.44 -21.45
CA THR A 247 12.77 -2.16 -21.24
C THR A 247 12.37 -1.98 -19.78
N THR A 248 11.83 -0.80 -19.46
CA THR A 248 11.14 -0.53 -18.18
C THR A 248 9.62 -0.62 -18.30
N ASP A 249 9.11 -1.02 -19.46
CA ASP A 249 7.69 -1.12 -19.73
C ASP A 249 7.13 -2.44 -19.23
N THR A 250 5.87 -2.39 -18.77
CA THR A 250 5.23 -3.54 -18.14
C THR A 250 3.81 -3.76 -18.68
N LEU A 251 3.48 -5.01 -18.91
CA LEU A 251 2.17 -5.46 -19.34
C LEU A 251 1.43 -6.14 -18.18
N PRO A 252 0.10 -6.01 -18.09
CA PRO A 252 -0.67 -6.83 -17.16
C PRO A 252 -0.58 -8.30 -17.58
N TRP A 253 -0.52 -9.20 -16.60
CA TRP A 253 -0.56 -10.64 -16.89
C TRP A 253 -1.80 -11.00 -17.73
N GLY A 254 -1.61 -11.82 -18.76
CA GLY A 254 -2.66 -12.19 -19.73
C GLY A 254 -2.81 -11.23 -20.92
N HIS A 255 -1.98 -10.19 -21.02
CA HIS A 255 -1.94 -9.31 -22.19
C HIS A 255 -1.51 -10.06 -23.46
N PHE A 256 -2.14 -9.79 -24.60
CA PHE A 256 -1.93 -10.51 -25.87
C PHE A 256 -0.51 -10.39 -26.46
N GLN A 257 0.26 -9.37 -26.05
CA GLN A 257 1.65 -9.18 -26.46
C GLN A 257 2.66 -9.98 -25.62
N ILE A 258 2.20 -10.66 -24.56
CA ILE A 258 3.07 -11.51 -23.75
C ILE A 258 3.29 -12.81 -24.53
N PRO A 259 4.56 -13.18 -24.83
CA PRO A 259 4.86 -14.46 -25.45
C PRO A 259 4.37 -15.63 -24.57
N LEU A 260 3.76 -16.64 -25.20
CA LEU A 260 3.35 -17.88 -24.53
C LEU A 260 4.56 -18.74 -24.14
#